data_AF-A0A1F5IPD7-F1
#
_entry.id   AF-A0A1F5IPD7-F1
#
_cell.length_a   1.000
_cell.length_b   1.000
_cell.length_c   1.000
_cell.angle_alpha   90.00
_cell.angle_beta   90.00
_cell.angle_gamma   90.00
#
_symmetry.space_group_name_H-M   'P 1'
#
loop_
_entity.id
_entity.type
_entity.pdbx_description
1 polymer ?
#
loop_
_entity_poly.entity_id
_entity_poly.type
_entity_poly.pdbx_seq_one_letter_code
_entity_poly.pdbx_strand_id
1 'polypeptide(L)'
;MRDVIISLVRYYDSREQNYAKPERIKLYNKFKETPMGNEKFESWYAMWGKEFADLIRNMFPWKDHSDVFQVKFETLMGDDGREAQFSLLRELGGFLGLNITDDEIDNALYESLGAETLTFSGKRSLYSDWWNEELEDLFTHYGFKEINGLYGYE
;
A
#
# COMPACT_ATOMS: atom_id res chain seq x y z
N MET A 1 -6.00 1.89 -3.65
CA MET A 1 -5.78 0.78 -2.67
C MET A 1 -5.70 -0.63 -3.26
N ARG A 2 -6.26 -0.92 -4.44
CA ARG A 2 -6.23 -2.28 -5.04
C ARG A 2 -4.79 -2.82 -5.19
N ASP A 3 -3.88 -1.98 -5.70
CA ASP A 3 -2.44 -2.31 -5.84
C ASP A 3 -1.75 -2.63 -4.51
N VAL A 4 -2.17 -1.96 -3.42
CA VAL A 4 -1.65 -2.20 -2.06
C VAL A 4 -2.03 -3.60 -1.60
N ILE A 5 -3.28 -4.00 -1.77
CA ILE A 5 -3.76 -5.35 -1.39
C ILE A 5 -2.98 -6.41 -2.16
N ILE A 6 -2.78 -6.23 -3.47
CA ILE A 6 -1.97 -7.15 -4.28
C ILE A 6 -0.53 -7.22 -3.79
N SER A 7 0.09 -6.07 -3.51
CA SER A 7 1.45 -6.03 -2.98
C SER A 7 1.56 -6.76 -1.64
N LEU A 8 0.56 -6.62 -0.77
CA LEU A 8 0.52 -7.32 0.51
C LEU A 8 0.37 -8.83 0.33
N VAL A 9 -0.54 -9.29 -0.52
CA VAL A 9 -0.72 -10.73 -0.80
C VAL A 9 0.57 -11.34 -1.37
N ARG A 10 1.22 -10.66 -2.32
CA ARG A 10 2.54 -11.08 -2.87
C ARG A 10 3.64 -11.10 -1.80
N TYR A 11 3.63 -10.13 -0.89
CA TYR A 11 4.61 -10.07 0.18
C TYR A 11 4.41 -11.18 1.21
N TYR A 12 3.17 -11.42 1.66
CA TYR A 12 2.84 -12.48 2.61
C TYR A 12 3.07 -13.88 2.06
N ASP A 13 3.04 -14.05 0.74
CA ASP A 13 3.42 -15.30 0.07
C ASP A 13 4.90 -15.65 0.26
N SER A 14 5.77 -14.63 0.18
CA SER A 14 7.22 -14.83 0.13
C SER A 14 7.89 -14.95 1.50
N ARG A 15 7.15 -14.82 2.62
CA ARG A 15 7.73 -14.84 3.97
C ARG A 15 6.99 -15.74 4.96
N GLU A 16 7.76 -16.55 5.67
CA GLU A 16 7.28 -17.30 6.83
C GLU A 16 6.97 -16.34 7.98
N GLN A 17 5.69 -16.18 8.28
CA GLN A 17 5.24 -15.22 9.28
C GLN A 17 4.42 -15.95 10.34
N ASN A 18 5.01 -16.12 11.53
CA ASN A 18 4.43 -16.71 12.75
C ASN A 18 3.28 -15.89 13.37
N TYR A 19 2.58 -15.06 12.60
CA TYR A 19 1.59 -14.10 13.09
C TYR A 19 0.15 -14.60 13.00
N ALA A 20 -0.07 -15.84 12.53
CA ALA A 20 -1.40 -16.43 12.51
C ALA A 20 -1.84 -16.73 13.95
N LYS A 21 -2.96 -16.13 14.38
CA LYS A 21 -3.65 -16.52 15.61
C LYS A 21 -3.92 -18.03 15.57
N PRO A 22 -3.86 -18.77 16.70
CA PRO A 22 -4.00 -20.23 16.71
C PRO A 22 -5.22 -20.74 15.94
N GLU A 23 -6.34 -20.03 16.01
CA GLU A 23 -7.58 -20.34 15.32
C GLU A 23 -7.54 -20.17 13.79
N ARG A 24 -6.56 -19.41 13.26
CA ARG A 24 -6.37 -19.15 11.83
C ARG A 24 -5.21 -19.92 11.19
N ILE A 25 -4.45 -20.72 11.95
CA ILE A 25 -3.29 -21.47 11.44
C ILE A 25 -3.65 -22.33 10.23
N LYS A 26 -4.80 -23.02 10.25
CA LYS A 26 -5.24 -23.85 9.12
C LYS A 26 -5.46 -23.02 7.85
N LEU A 27 -6.08 -21.84 7.99
CA LEU A 27 -6.35 -20.95 6.87
C LEU A 27 -5.06 -20.29 6.36
N TYR A 28 -4.14 -19.96 7.26
CA TYR A 28 -2.81 -19.44 6.91
C TYR A 28 -1.99 -20.46 6.13
N ASN A 29 -1.94 -21.71 6.57
CA ASN A 29 -1.22 -22.76 5.85
C ASN A 29 -1.80 -22.97 4.44
N LYS A 30 -3.15 -22.99 4.33
CA LYS A 30 -3.82 -23.03 3.04
C LYS A 30 -3.40 -21.85 2.17
N PHE A 31 -3.43 -20.62 2.68
CA PHE A 31 -3.02 -19.42 1.94
C PHE A 31 -1.58 -19.51 1.42
N LYS A 32 -0.64 -19.97 2.25
CA LYS A 32 0.78 -20.13 1.89
C LYS A 32 0.96 -21.10 0.72
N GLU A 33 0.20 -22.20 0.72
CA GLU A 33 0.27 -23.23 -0.32
C GLU A 33 -0.53 -22.88 -1.58
N THR A 34 -1.48 -21.95 -1.48
CA THR A 34 -2.32 -21.53 -2.62
C THR A 34 -1.49 -20.67 -3.57
N PRO A 35 -1.41 -20.99 -4.89
CA PRO A 35 -0.75 -20.11 -5.86
C PRO A 35 -1.44 -18.75 -5.98
N MET A 36 -0.74 -17.75 -6.52
CA MET A 36 -1.35 -16.45 -6.82
C MET A 36 -2.58 -16.61 -7.75
N GLY A 37 -3.73 -16.09 -7.32
CA GLY A 37 -5.03 -16.20 -8.00
C GLY A 37 -6.18 -15.89 -7.04
N ASN A 38 -7.43 -15.93 -7.52
CA ASN A 38 -8.62 -15.52 -6.76
C ASN A 38 -8.71 -16.19 -5.39
N GLU A 39 -8.53 -17.51 -5.33
CA GLU A 39 -8.59 -18.28 -4.08
C GLU A 39 -7.60 -17.77 -3.01
N LYS A 40 -6.43 -17.28 -3.45
CA LYS A 40 -5.42 -16.73 -2.53
C LYS A 40 -5.88 -15.38 -1.97
N PHE A 41 -6.46 -14.53 -2.80
CA PHE A 41 -7.04 -13.27 -2.36
C PHE A 41 -8.25 -13.48 -1.45
N GLU A 42 -9.15 -14.39 -1.77
CA GLU A 42 -10.27 -14.80 -0.91
C GLU A 42 -9.78 -15.23 0.47
N SER A 43 -8.75 -16.08 0.51
CA SER A 43 -8.13 -16.54 1.75
C SER A 43 -7.52 -15.38 2.53
N TRP A 44 -6.87 -14.42 1.85
CA TRP A 44 -6.34 -13.21 2.48
C TRP A 44 -7.45 -12.35 3.09
N TYR A 45 -8.53 -12.10 2.34
CA TYR A 45 -9.68 -11.32 2.80
C TYR A 45 -10.34 -11.98 4.02
N ALA A 46 -10.55 -13.31 3.98
CA ALA A 46 -11.12 -14.06 5.09
C ALA A 46 -10.25 -14.01 6.36
N MET A 47 -8.92 -13.94 6.22
CA MET A 47 -8.01 -13.82 7.35
C MET A 47 -7.85 -12.41 7.88
N TRP A 48 -7.68 -11.44 7.00
CA TRP A 48 -7.15 -10.11 7.33
C TRP A 48 -7.99 -8.96 6.78
N GLY A 49 -8.94 -9.19 5.88
CA GLY A 49 -9.70 -8.14 5.19
C GLY A 49 -10.35 -7.15 6.15
N LYS A 50 -11.10 -7.63 7.16
CA LYS A 50 -11.75 -6.76 8.15
C LYS A 50 -10.75 -6.01 9.03
N GLU A 51 -9.76 -6.72 9.56
CA GLU A 51 -8.74 -6.13 10.46
C GLU A 51 -7.93 -5.06 9.72
N PHE A 52 -7.62 -5.29 8.45
CA PHE A 52 -6.89 -4.34 7.61
C PHE A 52 -7.76 -3.14 7.20
N ALA A 53 -9.03 -3.36 6.85
CA ALA A 53 -9.98 -2.28 6.59
C ALA A 53 -10.18 -1.38 7.82
N ASP A 54 -10.31 -1.98 9.00
CA ASP A 54 -10.44 -1.23 10.26
C ASP A 54 -9.16 -0.45 10.59
N LEU A 55 -7.99 -1.07 10.39
CA LEU A 55 -6.70 -0.40 10.57
C LEU A 55 -6.63 0.87 9.72
N ILE A 56 -6.89 0.76 8.41
CA ILE A 56 -6.84 1.91 7.50
C ILE A 56 -7.91 2.95 7.88
N ARG A 57 -9.14 2.53 8.17
CA ARG A 57 -10.21 3.45 8.58
C ARG A 57 -9.84 4.21 9.85
N ASN A 58 -9.17 3.57 10.80
CA ASN A 58 -8.73 4.20 12.05
C ASN A 58 -7.56 5.18 11.84
N MET A 59 -6.80 5.05 10.75
CA MET A 59 -5.78 6.01 10.36
C MET A 59 -6.35 7.23 9.64
N PHE A 60 -7.59 7.16 9.13
CA PHE A 60 -8.17 8.27 8.37
C PHE A 60 -8.18 9.62 9.11
N PRO A 61 -8.53 9.70 10.41
CA PRO A 61 -8.50 10.96 11.14
C PRO A 61 -7.11 11.59 11.23
N TRP A 62 -6.03 10.82 11.06
CA TRP A 62 -4.66 11.35 11.15
C TRP A 62 -4.37 12.41 10.09
N LYS A 63 -5.10 12.40 8.97
CA LYS A 63 -4.95 13.41 7.93
C LYS A 63 -5.24 14.84 8.43
N ASP A 64 -6.06 14.96 9.48
CA ASP A 64 -6.50 16.25 10.04
C ASP A 64 -5.55 16.76 11.14
N HIS A 65 -4.52 15.97 11.48
CA HIS A 65 -3.52 16.35 12.45
C HIS A 65 -2.44 17.23 11.80
N SER A 66 -2.07 18.33 12.47
CA SER A 66 -1.06 19.27 11.96
C SER A 66 0.36 18.71 11.93
N ASP A 67 0.62 17.64 12.68
CA ASP A 67 1.89 16.93 12.75
C ASP A 67 1.93 15.70 11.84
N VAL A 68 0.99 15.58 10.91
CA VAL A 68 0.96 14.53 9.89
C VAL A 68 1.08 15.14 8.50
N PHE A 69 2.15 14.79 7.79
CA PHE A 69 2.33 15.15 6.38
C PHE A 69 1.72 14.06 5.48
N GLN A 70 0.81 14.46 4.60
CA GLN A 70 0.14 13.53 3.69
C GLN A 70 0.94 13.40 2.40
N VAL A 71 1.17 12.16 1.97
CA VAL A 71 1.89 11.85 0.74
C VAL A 71 1.05 10.90 -0.11
N LYS A 72 0.90 11.23 -1.39
CA LYS A 72 0.42 10.28 -2.40
C LYS A 72 1.61 9.52 -2.96
N PHE A 73 1.50 8.20 -2.96
CA PHE A 73 2.55 7.32 -3.48
C PHE A 73 2.85 7.63 -4.95
N GLU A 74 1.80 7.86 -5.75
CA GLU A 74 1.89 8.18 -7.18
C GLU A 74 2.73 9.44 -7.42
N THR A 75 2.46 10.53 -6.69
CA THR A 75 3.21 11.78 -6.77
C THR A 75 4.67 11.60 -6.33
N LEU A 76 4.90 10.86 -5.24
CA LEU A 76 6.26 10.56 -4.76
C LEU A 76 7.06 9.73 -5.78
N MET A 77 6.40 8.81 -6.50
CA MET A 77 7.03 8.03 -7.56
C MET A 77 7.21 8.80 -8.88
N GLY A 78 6.63 9.99 -9.00
CA GLY A 78 6.72 10.84 -10.18
C GLY A 78 5.66 10.56 -11.25
N ASP A 79 4.61 9.80 -10.94
CA ASP A 79 3.52 9.48 -11.89
C ASP A 79 2.77 10.76 -12.33
N ASP A 80 2.68 11.75 -11.44
CA ASP A 80 2.06 13.06 -11.70
C ASP A 80 3.04 14.08 -12.34
N GLY A 81 4.25 13.64 -12.68
CA GLY A 81 5.30 14.45 -13.26
C GLY A 81 6.33 14.99 -12.26
N ARG A 82 7.51 15.32 -12.78
CA ARG A 82 8.68 15.72 -11.98
C ARG A 82 8.45 16.98 -11.15
N GLU A 83 7.76 17.97 -11.69
CA GLU A 83 7.46 19.20 -10.95
C GLU A 83 6.55 18.94 -9.74
N ALA A 84 5.57 18.04 -9.88
CA ALA A 84 4.70 17.65 -8.76
C ALA A 84 5.49 16.89 -7.68
N GLN A 85 6.38 15.99 -8.09
CA GLN A 85 7.30 15.28 -7.19
C GLN A 85 8.22 16.24 -6.43
N PHE A 86 8.80 17.24 -7.12
CA PHE A 86 9.65 18.25 -6.50
C PHE A 86 8.85 19.17 -5.56
N SER A 87 7.65 19.59 -5.95
CA SER A 87 6.77 20.39 -5.08
C SER A 87 6.48 19.64 -3.78
N LEU A 88 6.09 18.36 -3.87
CA LEU A 88 5.84 17.50 -2.72
C LEU A 88 7.05 17.42 -1.78
N LEU A 89 8.26 17.27 -2.32
CA LEU A 89 9.48 17.16 -1.51
C LEU A 89 9.91 18.50 -0.90
N ARG A 90 9.68 19.63 -1.58
CA ARG A 90 9.87 20.96 -0.97
C ARG A 90 8.86 21.20 0.15
N GLU A 91 7.60 20.80 -0.04
CA GLU A 91 6.56 20.88 0.99
C GLU A 91 6.90 20.00 2.20
N LEU A 92 7.40 18.78 1.99
CA LEU A 92 7.90 17.91 3.05
C LEU A 92 9.08 18.56 3.78
N GLY A 93 10.02 19.17 3.06
CA GLY A 93 11.10 19.95 3.65
C GLY A 93 10.58 21.06 4.56
N GLY A 94 9.67 21.87 4.06
CA GLY A 94 9.03 22.94 4.83
C GLY A 94 8.29 22.42 6.07
N PHE A 95 7.59 21.29 5.94
CA PHE A 95 6.92 20.61 7.05
C PHE A 95 7.91 20.16 8.15
N LEU A 96 9.10 19.72 7.76
CA LEU A 96 10.18 19.33 8.68
C LEU A 96 11.01 20.52 9.19
N GLY A 97 10.73 21.74 8.74
CA GLY A 97 11.54 22.93 9.05
C GLY A 97 12.90 22.95 8.35
N LEU A 98 13.03 22.25 7.24
CA LEU A 98 14.23 22.17 6.41
C LEU A 98 14.06 23.00 5.14
N ASN A 99 15.11 23.73 4.75
CA ASN A 99 15.18 24.39 3.46
C ASN A 99 15.94 23.47 2.50
N ILE A 100 15.19 22.74 1.67
CA ILE A 100 15.75 21.77 0.73
C ILE A 100 15.86 22.40 -0.65
N THR A 101 17.03 22.27 -1.27
CA THR A 101 17.32 22.69 -2.64
C THR A 101 16.95 21.61 -3.67
N ASP A 102 16.82 22.00 -4.93
CA ASP A 102 16.51 21.07 -6.02
C ASP A 102 17.58 19.99 -6.20
N ASP A 103 18.87 20.35 -6.00
CA ASP A 103 19.98 19.39 -6.06
C ASP A 103 19.91 18.35 -4.94
N GLU A 104 19.50 18.74 -3.73
CA GLU A 104 19.29 17.82 -2.61
C GLU A 104 18.09 16.90 -2.84
N ILE A 105 17.02 17.42 -3.45
CA ILE A 105 15.87 16.61 -3.86
C ILE A 105 16.30 15.55 -4.88
N ASP A 106 17.06 15.95 -5.90
CA ASP A 106 17.54 15.01 -6.92
C ASP A 106 18.41 13.91 -6.33
N ASN A 107 19.34 14.27 -5.45
CA ASN A 107 20.19 13.32 -4.76
C ASN A 107 19.36 12.35 -3.90
N ALA A 108 18.40 12.86 -3.13
CA ALA A 108 17.54 12.03 -2.29
C ALA A 108 16.69 11.04 -3.12
N LEU A 109 16.14 11.50 -4.25
CA LEU A 109 15.39 10.67 -5.18
C LEU A 109 16.28 9.57 -5.78
N TYR A 110 17.49 9.92 -6.22
CA TYR A 110 18.46 8.98 -6.78
C TYR A 110 18.89 7.90 -5.78
N GLU A 111 19.12 8.28 -4.52
CA GLU A 111 19.56 7.35 -3.47
C GLU A 111 18.41 6.47 -2.93
N SER A 112 17.18 6.99 -2.92
CA SER A 112 16.05 6.34 -2.23
C SER A 112 15.14 5.54 -3.16
N LEU A 113 14.88 6.03 -4.37
CA LEU A 113 13.94 5.39 -5.28
C LEU A 113 14.66 4.35 -6.16
N GLY A 114 14.06 3.16 -6.27
CA GLY A 114 14.61 2.07 -7.08
C GLY A 114 15.73 1.27 -6.42
N ALA A 115 16.18 1.68 -5.23
CA ALA A 115 17.07 0.87 -4.41
C ALA A 115 16.39 -0.43 -3.96
N GLU A 116 17.08 -1.57 -4.10
CA GLU A 116 16.55 -2.84 -3.63
C GLU A 116 16.45 -2.84 -2.10
N THR A 117 15.24 -3.09 -1.61
CA THR A 117 14.96 -3.25 -0.18
C THR A 117 14.68 -4.71 0.15
N LEU A 118 14.66 -5.06 1.44
CA LEU A 118 14.25 -6.40 1.89
C LEU A 118 12.85 -6.80 1.37
N THR A 119 12.00 -5.83 1.05
CA THR A 119 10.64 -6.03 0.54
C THR A 119 10.54 -5.83 -0.98
N PHE A 120 11.67 -5.73 -1.69
CA PHE A 120 11.68 -5.56 -3.13
C PHE A 120 11.07 -6.78 -3.84
N SER A 121 10.13 -6.53 -4.75
CA SER A 121 9.36 -7.56 -5.45
C SER A 121 9.54 -7.53 -6.97
N GLY A 122 10.63 -6.90 -7.43
CA GLY A 122 11.03 -6.79 -8.83
C GLY A 122 10.30 -5.71 -9.63
N LYS A 123 8.98 -5.55 -9.43
CA LYS A 123 8.16 -4.53 -10.09
C LYS A 123 7.04 -4.02 -9.19
N ARG A 124 6.58 -2.79 -9.46
CA ARG A 124 5.35 -2.24 -8.86
C ARG A 124 4.19 -3.19 -9.14
N SER A 125 3.36 -3.43 -8.11
CA SER A 125 2.13 -4.20 -8.28
C SER A 125 1.12 -3.36 -9.06
N LEU A 126 0.54 -3.95 -10.10
CA LEU A 126 -0.53 -3.35 -10.90
C LEU A 126 -1.78 -4.20 -10.73
N TYR A 127 -2.89 -3.57 -10.39
CA TYR A 127 -4.11 -4.30 -10.11
C TYR A 127 -4.68 -4.98 -11.34
N SER A 128 -4.51 -4.38 -12.52
CA SER A 128 -4.88 -4.97 -13.80
C SER A 128 -4.31 -6.37 -14.05
N ASP A 129 -3.21 -6.74 -13.39
CA ASP A 129 -2.58 -8.06 -13.56
C ASP A 129 -3.38 -9.19 -12.88
N TRP A 130 -4.20 -8.87 -11.86
CA TRP A 130 -4.83 -9.88 -10.99
C TRP A 130 -6.29 -9.60 -10.64
N TRP A 131 -6.77 -8.37 -10.84
CA TRP A 131 -8.05 -7.91 -10.35
C TRP A 131 -9.19 -8.25 -11.31
N ASN A 132 -10.27 -8.80 -10.77
CA ASN A 132 -11.49 -9.12 -11.50
C ASN A 132 -12.72 -8.76 -10.66
N GLU A 133 -13.91 -9.06 -11.20
CA GLU A 133 -15.20 -8.74 -10.58
C GLU A 133 -15.37 -9.40 -9.20
N GLU A 134 -14.96 -10.66 -9.04
CA GLU A 134 -15.04 -11.36 -7.75
C GLU A 134 -14.19 -10.66 -6.67
N LEU A 135 -13.00 -10.18 -7.03
CA LEU A 135 -12.15 -9.41 -6.11
C LEU A 135 -12.69 -8.01 -5.82
N GLU A 136 -13.38 -7.39 -6.79
CA GLU A 136 -14.06 -6.11 -6.59
C GLU A 136 -15.26 -6.23 -5.65
N ASP A 137 -15.99 -7.35 -5.72
CA ASP A 137 -17.08 -7.67 -4.79
C ASP A 137 -16.55 -7.84 -3.37
N LEU A 138 -15.44 -8.56 -3.18
CA LEU A 138 -14.78 -8.66 -1.87
C LEU A 138 -14.29 -7.28 -1.39
N PHE A 139 -13.65 -6.51 -2.27
CA PHE A 139 -13.19 -5.16 -1.95
C PHE A 139 -14.32 -4.27 -1.45
N THR A 140 -15.49 -4.33 -2.11
CA THR A 140 -16.69 -3.62 -1.70
C THR A 140 -17.26 -4.19 -0.41
N HIS A 141 -17.36 -5.51 -0.27
CA HIS A 141 -17.90 -6.20 0.90
C HIS A 141 -17.16 -5.84 2.20
N TYR A 142 -15.82 -5.75 2.15
CA TYR A 142 -15.01 -5.37 3.31
C TYR A 142 -14.96 -3.84 3.54
N GLY A 143 -15.65 -3.05 2.72
CA GLY A 143 -15.75 -1.60 2.86
C GLY A 143 -14.54 -0.83 2.33
N PHE A 144 -13.65 -1.48 1.57
CA PHE A 144 -12.47 -0.81 1.01
C PHE A 144 -12.85 0.23 -0.04
N LYS A 145 -13.96 0.06 -0.76
CA LYS A 145 -14.44 1.06 -1.72
C LYS A 145 -14.71 2.41 -1.07
N GLU A 146 -15.41 2.39 0.06
CA GLU A 146 -15.72 3.59 0.85
C GLU A 146 -14.43 4.22 1.38
N ILE A 147 -13.51 3.39 1.91
CA ILE A 147 -12.21 3.85 2.40
C ILE A 147 -11.40 4.49 1.26
N ASN A 148 -11.36 3.91 0.07
CA ASN A 148 -10.64 4.47 -1.09
C ASN A 148 -11.14 5.89 -1.39
N GLY A 149 -12.46 6.07 -1.37
CA GLY A 149 -13.10 7.38 -1.56
C GLY A 149 -12.75 8.39 -0.47
N LEU A 150 -12.58 7.98 0.78
CA LEU A 150 -12.11 8.85 1.87
C LEU A 150 -10.72 9.45 1.57
N TYR A 151 -9.84 8.69 0.92
CA TYR A 151 -8.51 9.14 0.53
C TYR A 151 -8.47 9.80 -0.87
N GLY A 152 -9.62 10.04 -1.50
CA GLY A 152 -9.72 10.71 -2.80
C GLY A 152 -9.34 9.83 -3.99
N TYR A 153 -9.49 8.50 -3.86
CA TYR A 153 -9.29 7.53 -4.95
C TYR A 153 -10.63 6.96 -5.42
N GLU A 154 -10.70 6.54 -6.69
CA GLU A 154 -11.86 5.87 -7.31
C GLU A 154 -11.87 4.34 -7.13
#